data_AF-A0AB74LGN9-F1
#
_entry.id   AF-A0AB74LGN9-F1
#
_cell.length_a   1.000
_cell.length_b   1.000
_cell.length_c   1.000
_cell.angle_alpha   90.00
_cell.angle_beta   90.00
_cell.angle_gamma   90.00
#
_symmetry.space_group_name_H-M   'P 1'
#
loop_
_entity.id
_entity.type
_entity.pdbx_description
1 polymer ?
#
loop_
_entity_poly.entity_id
_entity_poly.type
_entity_poly.pdbx_seq_one_letter_code
_entity_poly.pdbx_strand_id
1 'polypeptide(L)'
;MPDSWPVVCVDDWSVAGLETQGQHPHDWLKHSSQKRTWLFKPARPERDRLLGEDVAEKLASELARLRDVSTTRGEAHPSCKC
;
A
#
# COMPACT_ATOMS: atom_id res chain seq x y z
N MET A 1 -16.24 6.11 -16.42
CA MET A 1 -15.17 5.35 -15.75
C MET A 1 -15.34 5.60 -14.27
N PRO A 2 -15.43 4.62 -13.36
CA PRO A 2 -15.26 4.97 -11.96
C PRO A 2 -13.87 5.61 -11.86
N ASP A 3 -13.81 6.81 -11.27
CA ASP A 3 -12.57 7.58 -11.18
C ASP A 3 -11.45 6.68 -10.63
N SER A 4 -10.32 6.61 -11.33
CA SER A 4 -9.16 5.85 -10.88
C SER A 4 -8.75 6.31 -9.49
N TRP A 5 -8.46 5.38 -8.57
CA TRP A 5 -7.95 5.77 -7.25
C TRP A 5 -6.71 6.64 -7.39
N PRO A 6 -6.57 7.70 -6.56
CA PRO A 6 -5.37 8.51 -6.56
C PRO A 6 -4.17 7.62 -6.23
N VAL A 7 -3.17 7.71 -7.09
CA VAL A 7 -1.90 7.01 -6.95
C VAL A 7 -0.91 7.96 -6.29
N VAL A 8 -0.35 7.56 -5.16
CA VAL A 8 0.61 8.35 -4.39
C VAL A 8 2.01 7.86 -4.73
N CYS A 9 2.91 8.75 -5.16
CA CYS A 9 4.34 8.43 -5.25
C CYS A 9 4.99 8.52 -3.87
N VAL A 10 5.85 7.56 -3.53
CA VAL A 10 6.53 7.48 -2.22
C VAL A 10 8.05 7.34 -2.35
N ASP A 11 8.61 7.66 -3.52
CA ASP A 11 10.03 7.48 -3.80
C ASP A 11 10.91 8.38 -2.91
N ASP A 12 10.36 9.50 -2.45
CA ASP A 12 11.00 10.45 -1.54
C ASP A 12 10.70 10.19 -0.05
N TRP A 13 9.99 9.10 0.27
CA TRP A 13 9.67 8.76 1.66
C TRP A 13 10.83 8.01 2.31
N SER A 14 11.09 8.33 3.57
CA SER A 14 12.14 7.66 4.36
C SER A 14 11.66 6.31 4.90
N VAL A 15 12.57 5.33 4.98
CA VAL A 15 12.34 4.08 5.73
C VAL A 15 12.38 4.38 7.23
N ALA A 16 11.26 4.13 7.91
CA ALA A 16 11.08 4.31 9.34
C ALA A 16 11.27 3.01 10.14
N GLY A 17 11.28 1.85 9.47
CA GLY A 17 11.49 0.55 10.11
C GLY A 17 11.26 -0.63 9.17
N LEU A 18 11.44 -1.84 9.69
CA LEU A 18 11.24 -3.10 8.99
C LEU A 18 10.14 -3.90 9.71
N GLU A 19 9.08 -4.27 8.99
CA GLU A 19 8.09 -5.25 9.45
C GLU A 19 8.59 -6.66 9.13
N THR A 20 8.73 -7.49 10.17
CA THR A 20 9.21 -8.86 10.03
C THR A 20 8.08 -9.89 10.14
N GLN A 21 6.86 -9.46 10.49
CA GLN A 21 5.70 -10.33 10.49
C GLN A 21 5.20 -10.59 9.07
N GLY A 22 4.99 -11.88 8.75
CA GLY A 22 4.56 -12.35 7.43
C GLY A 22 5.58 -13.30 6.80
N GLN A 23 5.35 -13.68 5.54
CA GLN A 23 6.28 -14.55 4.79
C GLN A 23 7.52 -13.80 4.29
N HIS A 24 7.41 -12.49 4.06
CA HIS A 24 8.49 -11.66 3.57
C HIS A 24 8.51 -10.35 4.36
N PRO A 25 9.69 -9.78 4.61
CA PRO A 25 9.80 -8.50 5.28
C PRO A 25 9.23 -7.36 4.41
N HIS A 26 8.64 -6.37 5.06
CA HIS A 26 8.09 -5.18 4.42
C HIS A 26 8.66 -3.91 5.05
N ASP A 27 8.81 -2.85 4.27
CA ASP A 27 9.31 -1.57 4.78
C ASP A 27 8.17 -0.76 5.41
N TRP A 28 8.43 -0.17 6.58
CA TRP A 28 7.61 0.93 7.09
C TRP A 28 8.16 2.24 6.52
N LEU A 29 7.33 2.99 5.80
CA LEU A 29 7.69 4.27 5.19
C LEU A 29 7.09 5.45 5.95
N LYS A 30 7.77 6.60 5.88
CA LYS A 30 7.32 7.86 6.48
C LYS A 30 7.61 9.04 5.57
N HIS A 31 6.56 9.78 5.25
CA HIS A 31 6.67 11.09 4.62
C HIS A 31 7.13 12.15 5.62
N SER A 32 7.97 13.08 5.19
CA SER A 32 8.55 14.14 6.04
C SER A 32 7.50 15.04 6.71
N SER A 33 6.39 15.31 6.02
CA SER A 33 5.31 16.18 6.54
C SER A 33 4.23 15.43 7.33
N GLN A 34 4.23 14.10 7.35
CA GLN A 34 3.18 13.31 7.99
C GLN A 34 3.64 12.72 9.32
N LYS A 35 2.73 12.71 10.31
CA LYS A 35 3.01 12.08 11.61
C LYS A 35 2.97 10.56 11.57
N ARG A 36 2.20 9.98 10.65
CA ARG A 36 1.95 8.53 10.54
C ARG A 36 3.04 7.82 9.73
N THR A 37 3.19 6.53 9.98
CA THR A 37 3.97 5.58 9.14
C THR A 37 3.02 4.71 8.33
N TRP A 38 3.53 4.16 7.23
CA TRP A 38 2.78 3.35 6.28
C TRP A 38 3.52 2.06 5.98
N LEU A 39 2.83 0.93 5.97
CA LEU A 39 3.43 -0.35 5.59
C LEU A 39 3.45 -0.47 4.07
N PHE A 40 4.63 -0.53 3.47
CA PHE A 40 4.79 -0.67 2.04
C PHE A 40 4.86 -2.14 1.65
N LYS A 41 3.84 -2.60 0.90
CA LYS A 41 3.75 -3.95 0.35
C LYS A 41 4.03 -3.90 -1.15
N PRO A 42 5.26 -4.20 -1.61
CA PRO A 42 5.54 -4.22 -3.03
C PRO A 42 4.77 -5.35 -3.71
N ALA A 43 4.37 -5.13 -4.97
CA ALA A 43 3.90 -6.20 -5.84
C ALA A 43 5.01 -7.27 -5.93
N ARG A 44 4.69 -8.51 -5.56
CA ARG A 44 5.70 -9.58 -5.50
C ARG A 44 6.20 -9.88 -6.91
N PRO A 45 7.52 -9.94 -7.16
CA PRO A 45 8.06 -10.25 -8.49
C PRO A 45 7.66 -11.65 -8.99
N GLU A 46 7.50 -12.59 -8.07
CA GLU A 46 7.16 -13.99 -8.34
C GLU A 46 5.67 -14.21 -8.61
N ARG A 47 4.82 -13.20 -8.38
CA ARG A 47 3.38 -13.28 -8.64
C ARG A 47 3.03 -12.44 -9.85
N ASP A 48 2.18 -13.00 -10.70
CA ASP A 48 1.68 -12.31 -11.87
C ASP A 48 0.88 -11.07 -11.45
N ARG A 49 1.34 -9.88 -11.85
CA ARG A 49 0.67 -8.60 -11.57
C ARG A 49 -0.72 -8.53 -12.21
N LEU A 50 -1.02 -9.36 -13.22
CA LEU A 50 -2.36 -9.50 -13.78
C LEU A 50 -3.39 -10.00 -12.76
N LEU A 51 -2.94 -10.58 -11.64
CA LEU A 51 -3.81 -11.01 -10.55
C LEU A 51 -4.37 -9.83 -9.73
N GLY A 52 -3.77 -8.63 -9.84
CA GLY A 52 -4.30 -7.40 -9.24
C GLY A 52 -4.44 -7.43 -7.72
N GLU A 53 -3.52 -8.09 -7.01
CA GLU A 53 -3.59 -8.25 -5.54
C GLU A 53 -3.62 -6.90 -4.79
N ASP A 54 -2.86 -5.93 -5.29
CA ASP A 54 -2.83 -4.55 -4.78
C ASP A 54 -4.17 -3.83 -4.97
N VAL A 55 -4.79 -4.02 -6.14
CA VAL A 55 -6.13 -3.50 -6.45
C VAL A 55 -7.19 -4.17 -5.57
N ALA A 56 -7.11 -5.50 -5.40
CA ALA A 56 -8.01 -6.26 -4.56
C ALA A 56 -7.90 -5.84 -3.09
N GLU A 57 -6.68 -5.66 -2.58
CA GLU A 57 -6.44 -5.19 -1.20
C GLU A 57 -7.01 -3.77 -1.00
N LYS A 58 -6.78 -2.85 -1.94
CA LYS A 58 -7.34 -1.49 -1.90
C LYS A 58 -8.87 -1.50 -1.93
N LEU A 59 -9.46 -2.30 -2.81
CA LEU A 59 -10.91 -2.43 -2.93
C LEU A 59 -11.53 -2.97 -1.62
N ALA A 60 -10.94 -4.02 -1.04
CA ALA A 60 -11.40 -4.60 0.21
C ALA A 60 -11.35 -3.59 1.37
N SER A 61 -10.26 -2.81 1.48
CA SER A 61 -10.15 -1.75 2.49
C SER A 61 -11.22 -0.66 2.32
N GLU A 62 -11.49 -0.20 1.09
CA GLU A 62 -12.54 0.79 0.83
C GLU A 62 -13.94 0.24 1.12
N LEU A 63 -14.22 -1.01 0.74
CA LEU A 63 -15.49 -1.67 1.05
C LEU A 63 -15.70 -1.78 2.56
N ALA A 64 -14.67 -2.14 3.32
CA ALA A 64 -14.77 -2.23 4.76
C ALA A 64 -15.00 -0.86 5.40
N ARG A 65 -14.34 0.20 4.91
CA ARG A 65 -14.57 1.58 5.33
C ARG A 65 -16.01 2.01 5.09
N LEU A 66 -16.60 1.66 3.94
CA LEU A 66 -18.00 1.97 3.62
C LEU A 66 -19.02 1.20 4.47
N ARG A 67 -18.60 0.10 5.12
CA ARG A 67 -19.42 -0.71 6.01
C ARG A 67 -19.18 -0.40 7.48
N ASP A 68 -18.46 0.68 7.79
CA ASP A 68 -18.03 1.07 9.14
C ASP A 68 -17.33 -0.07 9.91
N VAL A 69 -16.70 -0.99 9.17
CA VAL A 69 -15.82 -2.01 9.74
C VAL A 69 -14.46 -1.37 9.94
N SER A 70 -13.93 -1.44 11.16
CA SER A 70 -12.61 -0.90 11.47
C SER A 70 -11.53 -1.64 10.67
N THR A 71 -10.87 -0.94 9.75
CA THR A 71 -9.76 -1.47 8.95
C THR A 71 -8.64 -0.46 8.80
N THR A 72 -7.47 -0.94 8.41
CA THR A 72 -6.36 -0.10 8.01
C THR A 72 -6.65 0.59 6.67
N ARG A 73 -6.34 1.89 6.59
CA ARG A 73 -6.42 2.67 5.36
C ARG A 73 -5.31 2.20 4.41
N GLY A 74 -5.68 1.76 3.21
CA GLY A 74 -4.75 1.47 2.10
C GLY A 74 -4.69 2.63 1.10
N GLU A 75 -3.55 2.87 0.47
CA GLU A 75 -3.36 3.83 -0.62
C GLU A 75 -2.66 3.14 -1.80
N ALA A 76 -3.01 3.51 -3.03
CA ALA A 76 -2.39 2.95 -4.23
C ALA A 76 -1.05 3.65 -4.47
N HIS A 77 -0.01 2.88 -4.79
CA HIS A 77 1.33 3.38 -5.13
C HIS A 77 1.77 2.81 -6.48
N PRO A 78 2.36 3.61 -7.38
CA PRO A 78 2.90 3.09 -8.62
C PRO A 78 4.21 2.40 -8.28
N SER A 79 4.24 1.07 -8.32
CA SER A 79 5.48 0.30 -8.13
C SER A 79 6.44 0.49 -9.31
N CYS A 80 7.03 1.68 -9.41
CA CYS A 80 8.12 2.06 -10.28
C CYS A 80 9.28 2.55 -9.40
N LYS A 81 10.03 1.62 -8.81
CA LYS A 81 11.44 1.90 -8.54
C LYS A 81 12.16 1.74 -9.89
N CYS A 82 12.60 2.85 -10.48
CA CYS A 82 13.62 2.83 -11.52
C CYS A 82 14.94 2.29 -10.97
#